data_AF-A0A453F2M3-F1
#
_entry.id   AF-A0A453F2M3-F1
#
_cell.length_a   1.000
_cell.length_b   1.000
_cell.length_c   1.000
_cell.angle_alpha   90.00
_cell.angle_beta   90.00
_cell.angle_gamma   90.00
#
_symmetry.space_group_name_H-M   'P 1'
#
loop_
_entity.id
_entity.type
_entity.pdbx_description
1 polymer ?
#
loop_
_entity_poly.entity_id
_entity_poly.type
_entity_poly.pdbx_seq_one_letter_code
_entity_poly.pdbx_strand_id
1 'polypeptide(L)'
;MPPRRRDRRSHRDPSPSPSRPSGPRASPSSPRLRLAFIVPPLLLLVLTVLHFTGLLSRSPPYPQTPGKTPLSVYDRGLVKRQVSAGEILAEHARVSENRSRRHFPNPVLAYVTPWNSKGYDMAKLFSMKLTHVSPVWYDLKSDRNKLSLEGQHNYDAGWVSELQNSGSLVVPRVVLEAFPGVVLLKKKSRDKTIELIVSECR
;
A
#
# COMPACT_ATOMS: atom_id res chain seq x y z
N MET A 1 24.82 1.98 -61.79
CA MET A 1 25.60 1.02 -62.63
C MET A 1 26.90 0.66 -61.91
N PRO A 2 27.50 -0.51 -62.17
CA PRO A 2 28.71 -1.02 -61.49
C PRO A 2 30.02 -0.65 -62.24
N PRO A 3 31.21 -0.86 -61.64
CA PRO A 3 31.94 -2.15 -61.74
C PRO A 3 32.50 -2.61 -60.37
N ARG A 4 32.89 -3.86 -60.07
CA ARG A 4 32.97 -5.18 -60.77
C ARG A 4 34.11 -5.45 -61.78
N ARG A 5 35.34 -5.73 -61.29
CA ARG A 5 36.25 -6.85 -61.68
C ARG A 5 37.47 -6.88 -60.72
N ARG A 6 37.98 -8.05 -60.25
CA ARG A 6 38.98 -9.00 -60.84
C ARG A 6 40.37 -8.38 -61.08
N ASP A 7 41.51 -9.07 -60.93
CA ASP A 7 41.83 -10.51 -60.84
C ASP A 7 43.17 -10.67 -60.04
N ARG A 8 43.42 -11.65 -59.13
CA ARG A 8 43.93 -13.04 -59.35
C ARG A 8 45.49 -13.17 -59.35
N ARG A 9 46.04 -14.39 -59.07
CA ARG A 9 47.48 -14.84 -59.16
C ARG A 9 48.35 -14.51 -57.91
N SER A 10 49.49 -15.16 -57.56
CA SER A 10 50.25 -16.41 -57.95
C SER A 10 51.59 -16.44 -57.13
N HIS A 11 52.36 -17.50 -56.80
CA HIS A 11 52.37 -19.00 -56.95
C HIS A 11 53.34 -19.62 -55.89
N ARG A 12 53.32 -20.97 -55.73
CA ARG A 12 54.43 -21.88 -55.31
C ARG A 12 54.86 -21.85 -53.82
N ASP A 13 55.03 -22.98 -53.08
CA ASP A 13 55.81 -24.25 -53.24
C ASP A 13 57.31 -24.09 -52.81
N PRO A 14 58.04 -25.11 -52.28
CA PRO A 14 57.72 -26.55 -52.13
C PRO A 14 58.07 -27.22 -50.74
N SER A 15 57.97 -28.55 -50.72
CA SER A 15 58.25 -29.62 -49.70
C SER A 15 59.75 -29.75 -49.24
N PRO A 16 60.22 -30.75 -48.41
CA PRO A 16 59.55 -31.98 -47.89
C PRO A 16 59.86 -32.49 -46.44
N SER A 17 59.00 -33.43 -45.98
CA SER A 17 59.18 -34.75 -45.28
C SER A 17 60.50 -35.20 -44.60
N PRO A 18 60.52 -36.28 -43.76
CA PRO A 18 59.43 -37.02 -43.06
C PRO A 18 59.69 -37.40 -41.56
N SER A 19 58.65 -37.87 -40.85
CA SER A 19 58.74 -39.06 -39.97
C SER A 19 57.36 -39.59 -39.54
N ARG A 20 57.29 -40.89 -39.25
CA ARG A 20 56.14 -41.68 -38.73
C ARG A 20 56.61 -42.35 -37.40
N PRO A 21 55.73 -42.80 -36.47
CA PRO A 21 54.63 -43.72 -36.74
C PRO A 21 53.28 -43.35 -36.10
N SER A 22 52.31 -44.26 -36.20
CA SER A 22 50.89 -44.09 -35.91
C SER A 22 50.47 -44.33 -34.45
N GLY A 23 49.56 -43.49 -33.94
CA GLY A 23 48.65 -43.79 -32.83
C GLY A 23 47.17 -43.77 -33.28
N PRO A 24 46.23 -44.38 -32.54
CA PRO A 24 44.83 -44.53 -32.96
C PRO A 24 44.01 -43.23 -32.88
N ARG A 25 42.93 -43.16 -33.68
CA ARG A 25 41.96 -42.05 -33.68
C ARG A 25 41.24 -41.91 -32.34
N ALA A 26 41.25 -40.72 -31.76
CA ALA A 26 40.25 -40.30 -30.78
C ALA A 26 39.02 -39.71 -31.50
N SER A 27 37.83 -40.22 -31.19
CA SER A 27 36.56 -39.68 -31.70
C SER A 27 36.09 -38.52 -30.81
N PRO A 28 35.63 -37.37 -31.39
CA PRO A 28 35.14 -36.25 -30.59
C PRO A 28 33.78 -36.57 -29.96
N SER A 29 33.70 -36.63 -28.63
CA SER A 29 32.46 -36.82 -27.90
C SER A 29 31.61 -35.54 -27.92
N SER A 30 30.34 -35.65 -28.32
CA SER A 30 29.48 -34.47 -28.49
C SER A 30 29.09 -33.83 -27.14
N PRO A 31 29.00 -32.49 -27.04
CA PRO A 31 28.75 -31.81 -25.76
C PRO A 31 27.30 -31.91 -25.25
N ARG A 32 26.38 -32.53 -26.01
CA ARG A 32 24.93 -32.47 -25.74
C ARG A 32 24.50 -33.18 -24.45
N LEU A 33 25.24 -34.19 -23.99
CA LEU A 33 24.80 -35.03 -22.86
C LEU A 33 24.95 -34.36 -21.48
N ARG A 34 25.87 -33.39 -21.31
CA ARG A 34 26.11 -32.76 -20.00
C ARG A 34 25.02 -31.77 -19.58
N LEU A 35 24.27 -31.19 -20.52
CA LEU A 35 23.22 -30.21 -20.21
C LEU A 35 21.98 -30.87 -19.59
N ALA A 36 21.64 -32.10 -20.04
CA ALA A 36 20.45 -32.84 -19.61
C ALA A 36 20.42 -33.18 -18.12
N PHE A 37 21.58 -33.31 -17.46
CA PHE A 37 21.68 -33.60 -16.02
C PHE A 37 21.76 -32.33 -15.14
N ILE A 38 22.00 -31.15 -15.73
CA ILE A 38 22.11 -29.87 -15.00
C ILE A 38 20.76 -29.15 -14.97
N VAL A 39 19.98 -29.22 -16.05
CA VAL A 39 18.68 -28.52 -16.16
C VAL A 39 17.67 -28.99 -15.09
N PRO A 40 17.46 -30.30 -14.81
CA PRO A 40 16.50 -30.74 -13.79
C PRO A 40 16.79 -30.23 -12.36
N PRO A 41 18.01 -30.40 -11.78
CA PRO A 41 18.29 -29.88 -10.44
C PRO A 41 18.33 -28.35 -10.40
N LEU A 42 18.76 -27.67 -11.48
CA LEU A 42 18.72 -26.20 -11.54
C LEU A 42 17.28 -25.68 -11.57
N LEU A 43 16.38 -26.32 -12.32
CA LEU A 43 14.95 -25.99 -12.32
C LEU A 43 14.33 -26.24 -10.94
N LEU A 44 14.68 -27.34 -10.28
CA LEU A 44 14.18 -27.67 -8.95
C LEU A 44 14.73 -26.73 -7.86
N LEU A 45 15.96 -26.24 -8.01
CA LEU A 45 16.53 -25.15 -7.20
C LEU A 45 15.78 -23.83 -7.44
N VAL A 46 15.50 -23.46 -8.69
CA VAL A 46 14.73 -22.25 -9.01
C VAL A 46 13.30 -22.33 -8.47
N LEU A 47 12.63 -23.48 -8.57
CA LEU A 47 11.29 -23.70 -8.02
C LEU A 47 11.28 -23.66 -6.49
N THR A 48 12.26 -24.27 -5.82
CA THR A 48 12.37 -24.20 -4.34
C THR A 48 12.70 -22.78 -3.87
N VAL A 49 13.55 -22.03 -4.58
CA VAL A 49 13.79 -20.60 -4.32
C VAL A 49 12.52 -19.76 -4.56
N LEU A 50 11.74 -20.02 -5.61
CA LEU A 50 10.47 -19.34 -5.87
C LEU A 50 9.41 -19.64 -4.79
N HIS A 51 9.31 -20.89 -4.34
CA HIS A 51 8.42 -21.24 -3.22
C HIS A 51 8.90 -20.65 -1.89
N PHE A 52 10.21 -20.65 -1.61
CA PHE A 52 10.78 -20.12 -0.38
C PHE A 52 10.67 -18.58 -0.32
N THR A 53 10.96 -17.88 -1.42
CA THR A 53 10.71 -16.43 -1.53
C THR A 53 9.23 -16.10 -1.51
N GLY A 54 8.36 -16.92 -2.11
CA GLY A 54 6.90 -16.78 -2.00
C GLY A 54 6.35 -17.00 -0.58
N LEU A 55 6.98 -17.86 0.21
CA LEU A 55 6.67 -18.05 1.64
C LEU A 55 7.17 -16.87 2.49
N LEU A 56 8.39 -16.40 2.26
CA LEU A 56 8.97 -15.23 2.96
C LEU A 56 8.28 -13.90 2.57
N SER A 57 7.76 -13.79 1.35
CA SER A 57 7.05 -12.59 0.85
C SER A 57 5.57 -12.57 1.23
N ARG A 58 5.03 -13.68 1.76
CA ARG A 58 3.70 -13.69 2.38
C ARG A 58 3.76 -13.03 3.75
N SER A 59 3.67 -11.70 3.74
CA SER A 59 3.22 -10.93 4.91
C SER A 59 1.99 -11.64 5.50
N PRO A 60 1.96 -11.93 6.81
CA PRO A 60 0.82 -12.61 7.42
C PRO A 60 -0.44 -11.76 7.19
N PRO A 61 -1.60 -12.37 6.89
CA PRO A 61 -2.83 -11.62 6.69
C PRO A 61 -3.13 -10.80 7.94
N TYR A 62 -3.20 -9.47 7.77
CA TYR A 62 -3.32 -8.56 8.90
C TYR A 62 -4.59 -8.92 9.71
N PRO A 63 -4.47 -9.21 11.02
CA PRO A 63 -5.62 -9.62 11.82
C PRO A 63 -6.62 -8.46 11.91
N GLN A 64 -7.75 -8.60 11.23
CA GLN A 64 -8.76 -7.55 11.10
C GLN A 64 -9.33 -7.14 12.47
N THR A 65 -9.43 -8.10 13.40
CA THR A 65 -9.83 -7.86 14.79
C THR A 65 -8.60 -7.71 15.68
N PRO A 66 -8.40 -6.56 16.35
CA PRO A 66 -7.34 -6.38 17.34
C PRO A 66 -7.48 -7.36 18.51
N GLY A 67 -6.35 -7.97 18.89
CA GLY A 67 -6.26 -8.90 20.02
C GLY A 67 -6.67 -8.22 21.32
N LYS A 68 -7.35 -8.97 22.19
CA LYS A 68 -7.82 -8.46 23.49
C LYS A 68 -6.83 -8.76 24.61
N THR A 69 -6.82 -7.91 25.63
CA THR A 69 -6.16 -8.15 26.91
C THR A 69 -6.92 -7.39 28.01
N PRO A 70 -7.04 -7.92 29.25
CA PRO A 70 -7.76 -7.21 30.31
C PRO A 70 -7.04 -5.92 30.74
N LEU A 71 -5.71 -5.88 30.68
CA LEU A 71 -4.89 -4.77 31.17
C LEU A 71 -4.67 -3.67 30.11
N SER A 72 -4.51 -2.42 30.53
CA SER A 72 -4.15 -1.31 29.62
C SER A 72 -2.63 -1.26 29.36
N VAL A 73 -2.22 -0.47 28.36
CA VAL A 73 -0.80 -0.25 28.05
C VAL A 73 0.00 0.37 29.22
N TYR A 74 -0.67 1.05 30.15
CA TYR A 74 -0.07 1.60 31.37
C TYR A 74 0.15 0.51 32.41
N ASP A 75 -0.90 -0.28 32.71
CA ASP A 75 -0.85 -1.38 33.69
C ASP A 75 0.17 -2.47 33.27
N ARG A 76 0.42 -2.59 31.97
CA ARG A 76 1.41 -3.50 31.36
C ARG A 76 2.82 -2.92 31.24
N GLY A 77 3.07 -1.69 31.70
CA GLY A 77 4.40 -1.06 31.65
C GLY A 77 4.93 -0.74 30.24
N LEU A 78 4.07 -0.74 29.21
CA LEU A 78 4.47 -0.54 27.81
C LEU A 78 4.75 0.93 27.47
N VAL A 79 4.20 1.87 28.25
CA VAL A 79 4.43 3.32 28.09
C VAL A 79 5.71 3.72 28.82
N LYS A 80 6.86 3.54 28.15
CA LYS A 80 8.21 3.80 28.68
C LYS A 80 9.09 4.55 27.66
N ARG A 81 10.20 5.14 28.12
CA ARG A 81 11.14 5.89 27.26
C ARG A 81 11.99 5.01 26.34
N GLN A 82 12.25 3.77 26.74
CA GLN A 82 13.11 2.82 26.04
C GLN A 82 12.24 1.67 25.53
N VAL A 83 11.90 1.72 24.24
CA VAL A 83 11.02 0.75 23.57
C VAL A 83 11.74 0.26 22.32
N SER A 84 11.78 -1.06 22.12
CA SER A 84 12.33 -1.70 20.94
C SER A 84 11.28 -1.88 19.83
N ALA A 85 11.73 -1.97 18.58
CA ALA A 85 10.85 -2.31 17.45
C ALA A 85 10.18 -3.69 17.63
N GLY A 86 10.86 -4.65 18.26
CA GLY A 86 10.32 -5.98 18.54
C GLY A 86 9.13 -5.94 19.50
N GLU A 87 9.20 -5.13 20.56
CA GLU A 87 8.07 -4.92 21.50
C GLU A 87 6.87 -4.26 20.80
N ILE A 88 7.12 -3.27 19.94
CA ILE A 88 6.05 -2.63 19.15
C ILE A 88 5.40 -3.67 18.23
N LEU A 89 6.18 -4.47 17.50
CA LEU A 89 5.65 -5.49 16.59
C LEU A 89 4.92 -6.62 17.31
N ALA A 90 5.29 -6.95 18.56
CA ALA A 90 4.58 -7.92 19.39
C ALA A 90 3.24 -7.39 19.95
N GLU A 91 3.09 -6.08 20.13
CA GLU A 91 2.00 -5.49 20.94
C GLU A 91 1.09 -4.49 20.21
N HIS A 92 1.47 -3.93 19.06
CA HIS A 92 0.67 -2.89 18.37
C HIS A 92 -0.74 -3.33 17.96
N ALA A 93 -0.99 -4.64 17.86
CA ALA A 93 -2.29 -5.22 17.51
C ALA A 93 -3.12 -5.60 18.76
N ARG A 94 -2.60 -5.43 19.97
CA ARG A 94 -3.27 -5.76 21.24
C ARG A 94 -3.87 -4.52 21.88
N VAL A 95 -5.13 -4.62 22.31
CA VAL A 95 -5.92 -3.51 22.87
C VAL A 95 -6.65 -3.98 24.13
N SER A 96 -6.85 -3.05 25.08
CA SER A 96 -7.61 -3.38 26.29
C SER A 96 -9.05 -3.78 25.96
N GLU A 97 -9.58 -4.74 26.70
CA GLU A 97 -10.99 -5.14 26.69
C GLU A 97 -11.91 -3.99 27.09
N ASN A 98 -11.47 -3.09 27.98
CA ASN A 98 -12.22 -1.91 28.37
C ASN A 98 -12.09 -0.79 27.31
N ARG A 99 -12.81 -0.99 26.21
CA ARG A 99 -12.89 -0.05 25.08
C ARG A 99 -13.71 1.19 25.43
N SER A 100 -14.59 1.13 26.42
CA SER A 100 -15.41 2.26 26.89
C SER A 100 -14.66 3.28 27.76
N ARG A 101 -13.70 2.86 28.60
CA ARG A 101 -13.01 3.76 29.55
C ARG A 101 -12.22 4.86 28.84
N ARG A 102 -12.57 6.13 29.11
CA ARG A 102 -11.76 7.29 28.75
C ARG A 102 -10.68 7.52 29.81
N HIS A 103 -9.42 7.63 29.35
CA HIS A 103 -8.28 8.04 30.19
C HIS A 103 -7.91 9.52 29.99
N PHE A 104 -8.43 10.15 28.92
CA PHE A 104 -8.24 11.56 28.62
C PHE A 104 -9.61 12.27 28.77
N PRO A 105 -9.74 13.26 29.67
CA PRO A 105 -11.04 13.85 30.02
C PRO A 105 -11.54 14.88 28.99
N ASN A 106 -10.62 15.58 28.33
CA ASN A 106 -10.94 16.64 27.36
C ASN A 106 -11.54 16.06 26.07
N PRO A 107 -12.19 16.88 25.23
CA PRO A 107 -12.69 16.46 23.92
C PRO A 107 -11.60 15.80 23.06
N VAL A 108 -12.01 14.77 22.34
CA VAL A 108 -11.20 14.03 21.35
C VAL A 108 -11.90 14.07 20.00
N LEU A 109 -11.16 14.50 18.99
CA LEU A 109 -11.56 14.50 17.58
C LEU A 109 -10.76 13.43 16.84
N ALA A 110 -11.43 12.56 16.09
CA ALA A 110 -10.79 11.63 15.16
C ALA A 110 -11.09 12.04 13.70
N TYR A 111 -10.08 12.05 12.84
CA TYR A 111 -10.29 12.10 11.38
C TYR A 111 -10.42 10.68 10.82
N VAL A 112 -11.35 10.48 9.89
CA VAL A 112 -11.58 9.21 9.18
C VAL A 112 -11.57 9.48 7.69
N THR A 113 -10.88 8.65 6.89
CA THR A 113 -10.66 8.92 5.45
C THR A 113 -11.08 7.74 4.58
N PRO A 114 -11.76 7.94 3.43
CA PRO A 114 -12.19 6.86 2.54
C PRO A 114 -11.05 5.95 2.07
N TRP A 115 -9.87 6.52 1.81
CA TRP A 115 -8.67 5.78 1.38
C TRP A 115 -7.97 4.99 2.50
N ASN A 116 -8.49 5.00 3.73
CA ASN A 116 -8.04 4.15 4.83
C ASN A 116 -9.26 3.60 5.57
N SER A 117 -9.96 2.66 4.92
CA SER A 117 -11.22 2.05 5.38
C SER A 117 -11.19 1.58 6.83
N LYS A 118 -10.06 1.05 7.31
CA LYS A 118 -9.85 0.64 8.70
C LYS A 118 -10.09 1.77 9.74
N GLY A 119 -10.02 3.04 9.31
CA GLY A 119 -10.41 4.18 10.13
C GLY A 119 -11.89 4.16 10.52
N TYR A 120 -12.77 3.65 9.65
CA TYR A 120 -14.20 3.48 9.94
C TYR A 120 -14.41 2.44 11.04
N ASP A 121 -13.75 1.28 10.94
CA ASP A 121 -13.80 0.23 11.97
C ASP A 121 -13.22 0.71 13.30
N MET A 122 -12.08 1.40 13.28
CA MET A 122 -11.43 1.92 14.48
C MET A 122 -12.25 3.03 15.16
N ALA A 123 -12.94 3.88 14.39
CA ALA A 123 -13.87 4.86 14.92
C ALA A 123 -15.02 4.20 15.68
N LYS A 124 -15.61 3.12 15.13
CA LYS A 124 -16.65 2.33 15.81
C LYS A 124 -16.10 1.56 17.02
N LEU A 125 -14.95 0.92 16.89
CA LEU A 125 -14.30 0.10 17.92
C LEU A 125 -13.97 0.87 19.21
N PHE A 126 -13.74 2.18 19.08
CA PHE A 126 -13.35 3.08 20.16
C PHE A 126 -14.24 4.31 20.27
N SER A 127 -15.46 4.29 19.73
CA SER A 127 -16.34 5.47 19.66
C SER A 127 -16.61 6.11 21.02
N MET A 128 -16.84 5.31 22.06
CA MET A 128 -16.98 5.79 23.45
C MET A 128 -15.73 6.52 24.01
N LYS A 129 -14.58 6.47 23.33
CA LYS A 129 -13.38 7.28 23.62
C LYS A 129 -13.34 8.60 22.84
N LEU A 130 -14.15 8.76 21.80
CA LEU A 130 -14.18 9.85 20.83
C LEU A 130 -15.42 10.73 21.05
N THR A 131 -15.21 12.00 21.39
CA THR A 131 -16.34 12.96 21.47
C THR A 131 -16.82 13.40 20.10
N HIS A 132 -15.91 13.44 19.12
CA HIS A 132 -16.17 13.93 17.78
C HIS A 132 -15.46 13.04 16.75
N VAL A 133 -16.12 12.77 15.63
CA VAL A 133 -15.56 12.08 14.47
C VAL A 133 -15.77 12.97 13.24
N SER A 134 -14.68 13.38 12.59
CA SER A 134 -14.70 14.17 11.36
C SER A 134 -14.33 13.28 10.18
N PRO A 135 -15.31 12.66 9.51
CA PRO A 135 -15.05 12.00 8.24
C PRO A 135 -14.63 13.02 7.18
N VAL A 136 -13.67 12.62 6.34
CA VAL A 136 -13.13 13.41 5.25
C VAL A 136 -13.85 12.98 3.97
N TRP A 137 -15.05 13.54 3.78
CA TRP A 137 -15.92 13.22 2.65
C TRP A 137 -16.07 14.37 1.66
N TYR A 138 -16.12 15.62 2.14
CA TYR A 138 -16.69 16.71 1.36
C TYR A 138 -15.67 17.74 0.87
N ASP A 139 -15.77 18.09 -0.40
CA ASP A 139 -14.98 19.15 -1.03
C ASP A 139 -15.91 20.17 -1.69
N LEU A 140 -15.77 21.45 -1.35
CA LEU A 140 -16.49 22.57 -1.97
C LEU A 140 -15.66 23.14 -3.13
N LYS A 141 -16.14 22.95 -4.35
CA LYS A 141 -15.46 23.30 -5.61
C LYS A 141 -16.18 24.41 -6.36
N SER A 142 -15.52 24.98 -7.36
CA SER A 142 -16.02 26.10 -8.16
C SER A 142 -15.56 26.00 -9.63
N ASP A 143 -16.37 25.38 -10.50
CA ASP A 143 -16.17 25.44 -11.96
C ASP A 143 -16.96 26.60 -12.56
N ARG A 144 -16.33 27.45 -13.39
CA ARG A 144 -17.00 28.55 -14.16
C ARG A 144 -17.93 29.47 -13.33
N ASN A 145 -17.61 29.72 -12.05
CA ASN A 145 -18.44 30.43 -11.05
C ASN A 145 -19.70 29.68 -10.55
N LYS A 146 -19.88 28.40 -10.88
CA LYS A 146 -20.84 27.50 -10.25
C LYS A 146 -20.17 26.79 -9.07
N LEU A 147 -20.70 27.00 -7.87
CA LEU A 147 -20.31 26.22 -6.68
C LEU A 147 -20.93 24.82 -6.72
N SER A 148 -20.16 23.82 -6.33
CA SER A 148 -20.62 22.45 -6.03
C SER A 148 -20.06 22.01 -4.68
N LEU A 149 -20.86 21.25 -3.92
CA LEU A 149 -20.36 20.38 -2.87
C LEU A 149 -20.26 18.97 -3.48
N GLU A 150 -19.11 18.34 -3.38
CA GLU A 150 -18.85 16.99 -3.89
C GLU A 150 -18.50 16.03 -2.75
N GLY A 151 -18.62 14.74 -3.01
CA GLY A 151 -18.20 13.66 -2.10
C GLY A 151 -19.31 12.95 -1.33
N GLN A 152 -20.58 13.29 -1.58
CA GLN A 152 -21.78 12.67 -0.98
C GLN A 152 -21.80 11.14 -1.09
N HIS A 153 -21.18 10.57 -2.13
CA HIS A 153 -21.07 9.12 -2.32
C HIS A 153 -20.24 8.40 -1.24
N ASN A 154 -19.53 9.12 -0.37
CA ASN A 154 -18.81 8.56 0.77
C ASN A 154 -19.64 8.57 2.07
N TYR A 155 -20.83 9.17 2.06
CA TYR A 155 -21.73 9.24 3.22
C TYR A 155 -22.33 7.85 3.51
N ASP A 156 -22.12 7.36 4.72
CA ASP A 156 -22.69 6.09 5.21
C ASP A 156 -23.59 6.37 6.42
N ALA A 157 -24.90 6.38 6.19
CA ALA A 157 -25.91 6.62 7.22
C ALA A 157 -25.89 5.55 8.35
N GLY A 158 -25.51 4.31 8.04
CA GLY A 158 -25.41 3.23 9.01
C GLY A 158 -24.23 3.46 9.95
N TRP A 159 -23.06 3.75 9.39
CA TRP A 159 -21.86 4.08 10.15
C TRP A 159 -22.03 5.36 11.00
N VAL A 160 -22.70 6.39 10.47
CA VAL A 160 -23.04 7.61 11.23
C VAL A 160 -23.96 7.28 12.40
N SER A 161 -25.00 6.47 12.19
CA SER A 161 -25.92 6.04 13.24
C SER A 161 -25.20 5.22 14.31
N GLU A 162 -24.36 4.25 13.94
CA GLU A 162 -23.56 3.45 14.89
C GLU A 162 -22.68 4.34 15.80
N LEU A 163 -22.07 5.41 15.26
CA LEU A 163 -21.29 6.36 16.05
C LEU A 163 -22.18 7.22 16.97
N GLN A 164 -23.26 7.80 16.45
CA GLN A 164 -24.17 8.65 17.22
C GLN A 164 -24.84 7.90 18.39
N ASN A 165 -25.27 6.66 18.16
CA ASN A 165 -25.84 5.78 19.19
C ASN A 165 -24.86 5.47 20.34
N SER A 166 -23.56 5.64 20.12
CA SER A 166 -22.52 5.47 21.14
C SER A 166 -22.03 6.78 21.79
N GLY A 167 -22.65 7.91 21.44
CA GLY A 167 -22.38 9.23 22.03
C GLY A 167 -21.33 10.09 21.31
N SER A 168 -20.84 9.67 20.14
CA SER A 168 -19.90 10.47 19.33
C SER A 168 -20.65 11.41 18.38
N LEU A 169 -20.28 12.69 18.36
CA LEU A 169 -20.78 13.64 17.36
C LEU A 169 -20.06 13.45 16.02
N VAL A 170 -20.80 13.22 14.94
CA VAL A 170 -20.23 13.20 13.58
C VAL A 170 -20.22 14.62 13.02
N VAL A 171 -19.04 15.11 12.66
CA VAL A 171 -18.78 16.50 12.22
C VAL A 171 -17.90 16.52 10.96
N PRO A 172 -18.49 16.23 9.78
CA PRO A 172 -17.73 16.01 8.54
C PRO A 172 -16.84 17.20 8.14
N ARG A 173 -15.64 16.91 7.63
CA ARG A 173 -14.74 17.93 7.08
C ARG A 173 -15.24 18.35 5.71
N VAL A 174 -15.48 19.65 5.54
CA VAL A 174 -15.63 20.30 4.23
C VAL A 174 -14.32 21.01 3.87
N VAL A 175 -13.72 20.68 2.72
CA VAL A 175 -12.57 21.41 2.15
C VAL A 175 -13.06 22.58 1.32
N LEU A 176 -12.35 23.70 1.35
CA LEU A 176 -12.56 24.81 0.41
C LEU A 176 -11.52 24.71 -0.71
N GLU A 177 -11.82 23.95 -1.77
CA GLU A 177 -11.00 23.93 -2.99
C GLU A 177 -11.32 25.14 -3.90
N ALA A 178 -12.55 25.63 -3.85
CA ALA A 178 -12.94 26.89 -4.47
C ALA A 178 -12.11 28.05 -3.91
N PHE A 179 -11.55 28.89 -4.80
CA PHE A 179 -10.69 30.03 -4.42
C PHE A 179 -11.37 30.90 -3.34
N PRO A 180 -10.72 31.17 -2.18
CA PRO A 180 -11.36 31.85 -1.05
C PRO A 180 -11.98 33.21 -1.38
N GLY A 181 -11.41 33.96 -2.33
CA GLY A 181 -11.99 35.23 -2.80
C GLY A 181 -13.34 35.10 -3.53
N VAL A 182 -13.63 33.93 -4.14
CA VAL A 182 -14.97 33.63 -4.67
C VAL A 182 -15.93 33.35 -3.52
N VAL A 183 -15.55 32.46 -2.60
CA VAL A 183 -16.39 31.95 -1.51
C VAL A 183 -16.73 33.03 -0.47
N LEU A 184 -15.75 33.83 -0.04
CA LEU A 184 -15.88 34.68 1.16
C LEU A 184 -16.33 36.12 0.85
N LEU A 185 -15.83 36.71 -0.24
CA LEU A 185 -15.99 38.14 -0.54
C LEU A 185 -17.32 38.43 -1.28
N LYS A 186 -17.71 37.57 -2.22
CA LYS A 186 -18.93 37.76 -3.02
C LYS A 186 -20.15 37.28 -2.23
N LYS A 187 -20.96 38.19 -1.67
CA LYS A 187 -22.16 37.86 -0.86
C LYS A 187 -23.00 36.72 -1.46
N LYS A 188 -23.47 36.84 -2.72
CA LYS A 188 -24.26 35.80 -3.40
C LYS A 188 -23.58 34.42 -3.45
N SER A 189 -22.24 34.39 -3.54
CA SER A 189 -21.47 33.15 -3.54
C SER A 189 -21.38 32.56 -2.13
N ARG A 190 -21.11 33.40 -1.12
CA ARG A 190 -21.07 33.02 0.29
C ARG A 190 -22.41 32.48 0.77
N ASP A 191 -23.49 33.16 0.44
CA ASP A 191 -24.86 32.77 0.78
C ASP A 191 -25.18 31.40 0.16
N LYS A 192 -24.72 31.12 -1.08
CA LYS A 192 -24.86 29.79 -1.71
C LYS A 192 -23.94 28.72 -1.11
N THR A 193 -22.74 29.07 -0.65
CA THR A 193 -21.87 28.14 0.12
C THR A 193 -22.54 27.73 1.43
N ILE A 194 -23.13 28.69 2.15
CA ILE A 194 -23.87 28.42 3.40
C ILE A 194 -25.07 27.51 3.10
N GLU A 195 -25.84 27.81 2.05
CA GLU A 195 -26.96 26.97 1.61
C GLU A 195 -26.53 25.52 1.34
N LEU A 196 -25.47 25.31 0.55
CA LEU A 196 -24.95 23.98 0.18
C LEU A 196 -24.48 23.17 1.39
N ILE A 197 -23.72 23.79 2.30
CA ILE A 197 -23.21 23.10 3.50
C ILE A 197 -24.36 22.80 4.48
N VAL A 198 -25.26 23.76 4.72
CA VAL A 198 -26.39 23.58 5.65
C VAL A 198 -27.44 22.61 5.08
N SER A 199 -27.56 22.43 3.76
CA SER A 199 -28.43 21.41 3.17
C SER A 199 -27.91 19.98 3.34
N GLU A 200 -26.59 19.79 3.43
CA GLU A 200 -25.95 18.47 3.63
C GLU A 200 -25.98 18.05 5.12
N CYS A 201 -26.19 18.99 6.04
CA CYS A 201 -26.25 18.75 7.49
C CYS A 201 -27.67 18.62 8.05
N ARG A 202 -28.64 18.12 7.27
CA ARG A 202 -30.06 17.97 7.63
C ARG A 202 -30.56 16.53 7.48
#